data_AF-A0A1G2KGZ5-F1
#
_entry.id   AF-A0A1G2KGZ5-F1
#
_cell.length_a   1.000
_cell.length_b   1.000
_cell.length_c   1.000
_cell.angle_alpha   90.00
_cell.angle_beta   90.00
_cell.angle_gamma   90.00
#
_symmetry.space_group_name_H-M   'P 1'
#
loop_
_entity.id
_entity.type
_entity.pdbx_description
1 polymer ?
#
loop_
_entity_poly.entity_id
_entity_poly.type
_entity_poly.pdbx_seq_one_letter_code
_entity_poly.pdbx_strand_id
1 'polypeptide(L)'
;MATQDIQNYIAANRGKFTMPVLMDQLRKHGYPEDEITVALHAVSGGADAPARRMQFLNHRPDTAWRKIGHLITGFLVGGTVFLLCVWFGMTFSSLLYVIAPTGIREIASLLPAVFGAAVVLLLFFKFRKRSLYFARGILVALISFGVLAVVAILFLMYVVGRFS
;
A
#
# COMPACT_ATOMS: atom_id res chain seq x y z
N MET A 1 21.70 4.03 -36.07
CA MET A 1 22.03 5.15 -36.99
C MET A 1 20.83 6.08 -37.13
N ALA A 2 19.63 5.58 -37.48
CA ALA A 2 18.42 6.40 -37.65
C ALA A 2 18.07 7.36 -36.48
N THR A 3 18.22 6.93 -35.22
CA THR A 3 17.93 7.78 -34.05
C THR A 3 18.85 9.00 -33.91
N GLN A 4 20.10 8.92 -34.37
CA GLN A 4 21.03 10.07 -34.36
C GLN A 4 20.68 11.07 -35.47
N ASP A 5 20.25 10.58 -36.64
CA ASP A 5 19.82 11.43 -37.75
C ASP A 5 18.56 12.22 -37.38
N ILE A 6 17.61 11.57 -36.70
CA ILE A 6 16.41 12.23 -36.17
C ILE A 6 16.79 13.31 -35.14
N GLN A 7 17.73 13.04 -34.24
CA GLN A 7 18.19 14.02 -33.24
C GLN A 7 18.86 15.24 -33.90
N ASN A 8 19.72 15.00 -34.90
CA ASN A 8 20.37 16.06 -35.67
C ASN A 8 19.35 16.90 -36.44
N TYR A 9 18.35 16.26 -37.04
CA TYR A 9 17.27 16.94 -37.76
C TYR A 9 16.43 17.81 -36.82
N ILE A 10 16.04 17.30 -35.64
CA ILE A 10 15.30 18.07 -34.64
C ILE A 10 16.16 19.22 -34.14
N ALA A 11 17.44 19.01 -33.81
CA ALA A 11 18.34 20.06 -33.33
C ALA A 11 18.54 21.19 -34.36
N ALA A 12 18.69 20.85 -35.64
CA ALA A 12 18.87 21.81 -36.73
C ALA A 12 17.61 22.65 -37.02
N ASN A 13 16.42 22.13 -36.72
CA ASN A 13 15.15 22.74 -37.12
C ASN A 13 14.26 23.20 -35.95
N ARG A 14 14.71 23.00 -34.69
CA ARG A 14 13.98 23.38 -33.47
C ARG A 14 13.61 24.86 -33.38
N GLY A 15 14.40 25.74 -34.01
CA GLY A 15 14.15 27.18 -34.07
C GLY A 15 13.28 27.63 -35.25
N LYS A 16 12.99 26.74 -36.20
CA LYS A 16 12.25 27.05 -37.44
C LYS A 16 10.83 26.46 -37.43
N PHE A 17 10.62 25.33 -36.78
CA PHE A 17 9.33 24.64 -36.75
C PHE A 17 8.95 24.22 -35.32
N THR A 18 7.65 24.16 -35.04
CA THR A 18 7.13 23.66 -33.77
C THR A 18 7.31 22.14 -33.67
N MET A 19 7.42 21.63 -32.44
CA MET A 19 7.67 20.20 -32.19
C MET A 19 6.65 19.25 -32.86
N PRO A 20 5.34 19.55 -32.90
CA PRO A 20 4.37 18.72 -33.63
C PRO A 20 4.62 18.67 -35.13
N VAL A 21 5.08 19.78 -35.74
CA VAL A 21 5.39 19.86 -37.17
C VAL A 21 6.64 19.04 -37.51
N LEU A 22 7.66 19.07 -36.65
CA LEU A 22 8.86 18.24 -36.81
C LEU A 22 8.53 16.75 -36.73
N MET A 23 7.66 16.35 -35.81
CA MET A 23 7.21 14.96 -35.70
C MET A 23 6.41 14.51 -36.93
N ASP A 24 5.55 15.37 -37.46
CA ASP A 24 4.77 15.08 -38.68
C ASP A 24 5.68 14.92 -39.91
N GLN A 25 6.72 15.74 -40.03
CA GLN A 25 7.72 15.62 -41.10
C GLN A 25 8.52 14.33 -40.97
N LEU A 26 8.95 13.95 -39.77
CA LEU A 26 9.68 12.71 -39.55
C LEU A 26 8.82 11.47 -39.87
N ARG A 27 7.52 11.49 -39.52
CA ARG A 27 6.58 10.44 -39.92
C ARG A 27 6.42 10.35 -41.44
N LYS A 28 6.31 11.49 -42.13
CA LYS A 28 6.24 11.56 -43.61
C LYS A 28 7.50 11.04 -44.30
N HIS A 29 8.66 11.15 -43.64
CA HIS A 29 9.92 10.60 -44.12
C HIS A 29 10.09 9.09 -43.84
N GLY A 30 9.06 8.43 -43.28
CA GLY A 30 9.05 6.98 -43.09
C GLY A 30 9.79 6.50 -41.83
N TYR A 31 10.12 7.40 -40.90
CA TYR A 31 10.71 6.99 -39.63
C TYR A 31 9.65 6.34 -38.72
N PRO A 32 9.95 5.18 -38.10
CA PRO A 32 9.04 4.51 -37.19
C PRO A 32 8.80 5.36 -35.92
N GLU A 33 7.57 5.34 -35.40
CA GLU A 33 7.18 6.17 -34.25
C GLU A 33 8.03 5.91 -33.00
N ASP A 34 8.47 4.68 -32.81
CA ASP A 34 9.32 4.27 -31.70
C ASP A 34 10.67 4.99 -31.74
N GLU A 35 11.26 5.19 -32.91
CA GLU A 35 12.54 5.89 -33.06
C GLU A 35 12.39 7.41 -32.89
N ILE A 36 11.27 7.97 -33.37
CA ILE A 36 10.95 9.39 -33.21
C ILE A 36 10.77 9.71 -31.73
N THR A 37 10.02 8.90 -30.98
CA THR A 37 9.80 9.12 -29.54
C THR A 37 11.09 8.97 -28.75
N VAL A 38 11.94 7.99 -29.09
CA VAL A 38 13.27 7.80 -28.48
C VAL A 38 14.17 9.02 -28.71
N ALA A 39 14.20 9.56 -29.93
CA ALA A 39 14.97 10.74 -30.27
C ALA A 39 14.43 12.01 -29.59
N LEU A 40 13.10 12.16 -29.53
CA LEU A 40 12.43 13.27 -28.85
C LEU A 40 12.77 13.31 -27.35
N HIS A 41 12.80 12.15 -26.70
CA HIS A 41 13.19 12.03 -25.29
C HIS A 41 14.66 12.36 -25.05
N ALA A 42 15.55 12.03 -26.00
CA ALA A 42 16.96 12.40 -25.92
C ALA A 42 17.21 13.90 -26.13
N VAL A 43 16.45 14.56 -27.02
CA VAL A 43 16.58 16.01 -27.28
C VAL A 43 15.90 16.87 -26.21
N SER A 44 14.81 16.37 -25.62
CA SER A 44 14.07 17.07 -24.55
C SER A 44 14.72 16.88 -23.16
N GLY A 45 15.43 15.77 -22.95
CA GLY A 45 16.20 15.49 -21.74
C GLY A 45 17.66 15.90 -21.90
N GLY A 46 17.97 17.18 -21.66
CA GLY A 46 19.35 17.62 -21.52
C GLY A 46 20.11 16.75 -20.52
N ALA A 47 21.26 16.21 -20.94
CA ALA A 47 22.36 15.57 -20.20
C ALA A 47 22.09 14.47 -19.14
N ASP A 48 20.88 14.29 -18.62
CA ASP A 48 20.58 13.37 -17.51
C ASP A 48 19.73 12.15 -17.91
N ALA A 49 19.48 11.97 -19.22
CA ALA A 49 18.59 10.93 -19.73
C ALA A 49 19.14 9.49 -19.84
N PRO A 50 20.43 9.13 -19.57
CA PRO A 50 20.79 7.71 -19.47
C PRO A 50 20.53 7.12 -18.08
N ALA A 51 20.36 7.93 -17.03
CA ALA A 51 20.14 7.43 -15.67
C ALA A 51 18.74 6.82 -15.46
N ARG A 52 17.73 7.27 -16.21
CA ARG A 52 16.37 6.71 -16.11
C ARG A 52 16.20 5.39 -16.87
N ARG A 53 16.94 5.13 -17.96
CA ARG A 53 16.86 3.83 -18.67
C ARG A 53 17.57 2.70 -17.93
N MET A 54 18.64 2.98 -17.16
CA MET A 54 19.22 1.96 -16.27
C MET A 54 18.41 1.75 -14.98
N GLN A 55 17.54 2.69 -14.57
CA GLN A 55 16.68 2.49 -13.40
C GLN A 55 15.51 1.52 -13.63
N PHE A 56 15.07 1.32 -14.87
CA PHE A 56 14.04 0.30 -15.16
C PHE A 56 14.63 -1.12 -15.20
N LEU A 57 15.90 -1.27 -15.58
CA LEU A 57 16.63 -2.55 -15.58
C LEU A 57 17.30 -2.88 -14.23
N ASN A 58 17.55 -1.89 -13.37
CA ASN A 58 17.87 -2.10 -11.96
C ASN A 58 16.60 -2.06 -11.11
N HIS A 59 15.70 -3.03 -11.30
CA HIS A 59 14.80 -3.43 -10.22
C HIS A 59 15.66 -4.00 -9.09
N ARG A 60 16.25 -3.11 -8.27
CA ARG A 60 16.89 -3.51 -7.02
C ARG A 60 15.83 -4.28 -6.21
N PRO A 61 16.00 -5.59 -5.99
CA PRO A 61 15.03 -6.38 -5.21
C PRO A 61 14.83 -5.78 -3.81
N ASP A 62 15.81 -5.01 -3.31
CA ASP A 62 15.76 -4.27 -2.05
C ASP A 62 14.51 -3.38 -1.89
N THR A 63 13.99 -2.78 -2.97
CA THR A 63 12.82 -1.90 -2.87
C THR A 63 11.50 -2.66 -2.73
N ALA A 64 11.39 -3.87 -3.28
CA ALA A 64 10.24 -4.74 -3.11
C ALA A 64 10.23 -5.40 -1.72
N TRP A 65 11.39 -5.91 -1.28
CA TRP A 65 11.56 -6.48 0.06
C TRP A 65 11.29 -5.46 1.16
N ARG A 66 11.69 -4.20 0.98
CA ARG A 66 11.38 -3.13 1.95
C ARG A 66 9.90 -2.77 2.00
N LYS A 67 9.15 -2.87 0.88
CA LYS A 67 7.69 -2.71 0.86
C LYS A 67 6.99 -3.86 1.59
N ILE A 68 7.43 -5.10 1.33
CA ILE A 68 6.92 -6.30 2.00
C ILE A 68 7.22 -6.24 3.50
N GLY A 69 8.43 -5.85 3.89
CA GLY A 69 8.83 -5.67 5.28
C GLY A 69 7.98 -4.62 6.00
N HIS A 70 7.68 -3.48 5.36
CA HIS A 70 6.77 -2.49 5.93
C HIS A 70 5.33 -3.00 6.07
N LEU A 71 4.87 -3.87 5.18
CA LEU A 71 3.55 -4.48 5.27
C LEU A 71 3.48 -5.51 6.40
N ILE A 72 4.47 -6.40 6.50
CA ILE A 72 4.57 -7.41 7.58
C ILE A 72 4.71 -6.74 8.94
N THR A 73 5.56 -5.71 9.06
CA THR A 73 5.70 -4.97 10.32
C THR A 73 4.42 -4.23 10.69
N GLY A 74 3.71 -3.63 9.73
CA GLY A 74 2.39 -3.03 9.97
C GLY A 74 1.36 -4.06 10.42
N PHE A 75 1.38 -5.25 9.82
CA PHE A 75 0.53 -6.37 10.20
C PHE A 75 0.79 -6.84 11.62
N LEU A 76 2.05 -7.10 11.98
CA LEU A 76 2.44 -7.54 13.31
C LEU A 76 2.10 -6.49 14.37
N VAL A 77 2.42 -5.21 14.13
CA VAL A 77 2.10 -4.14 15.09
C VAL A 77 0.59 -3.99 15.25
N GLY A 78 -0.18 -4.00 14.15
CA GLY A 78 -1.63 -3.92 14.21
C GLY A 78 -2.24 -5.10 14.97
N GLY A 79 -1.80 -6.33 14.67
CA GLY A 79 -2.24 -7.54 15.34
C GLY A 79 -1.89 -7.59 16.83
N THR A 80 -0.65 -7.25 17.19
CA THR A 80 -0.21 -7.24 18.60
C THR A 80 -0.97 -6.19 19.41
N VAL A 81 -1.20 -4.99 18.86
CA VAL A 81 -2.01 -3.97 19.54
C VAL A 81 -3.45 -4.43 19.68
N PHE A 82 -4.03 -5.05 18.65
CA PHE A 82 -5.38 -5.59 18.72
C PHE A 82 -5.49 -6.66 19.83
N LEU A 83 -4.58 -7.62 19.85
CA LEU A 83 -4.53 -8.68 20.87
C LEU A 83 -4.34 -8.12 22.27
N LEU A 84 -3.47 -7.12 22.45
CA LEU A 84 -3.29 -6.45 23.74
C LEU A 84 -4.57 -5.73 24.18
N CYS A 85 -5.26 -5.02 23.28
CA CYS A 85 -6.53 -4.37 23.61
C CYS A 85 -7.61 -5.39 23.99
N VAL A 86 -7.70 -6.50 23.26
CA VAL A 86 -8.66 -7.57 23.57
C VAL A 86 -8.31 -8.23 24.91
N TRP A 87 -7.05 -8.56 25.16
CA TRP A 87 -6.60 -9.18 26.40
C TRP A 87 -6.82 -8.26 27.60
N PHE A 88 -6.43 -6.98 27.50
CA PHE A 88 -6.62 -6.01 28.57
C PHE A 88 -8.11 -5.71 28.81
N GLY A 89 -8.90 -5.70 27.75
CA GLY A 89 -10.35 -5.54 27.89
C GLY A 89 -11.03 -6.79 28.46
N MET A 90 -10.53 -8.00 28.17
CA MET A 90 -11.01 -9.24 28.80
C MET A 90 -10.67 -9.28 30.29
N THR A 91 -9.45 -8.91 30.70
CA THR A 91 -9.09 -8.84 32.12
C THR A 91 -9.89 -7.78 32.86
N PHE A 92 -10.09 -6.60 32.25
CA PHE A 92 -10.93 -5.55 32.81
C PHE A 92 -12.41 -5.96 32.90
N SER A 93 -12.94 -6.63 31.86
CA SER A 93 -14.30 -7.17 31.85
C SER A 93 -14.49 -8.27 32.89
N SER A 94 -13.49 -9.14 33.08
CA SER A 94 -13.49 -10.15 34.15
C SER A 94 -13.51 -9.52 35.54
N LEU A 95 -12.84 -8.39 35.73
CA LEU A 95 -12.85 -7.64 36.99
C LEU A 95 -14.22 -7.01 37.25
N LEU A 96 -14.84 -6.44 36.21
CA LEU A 96 -16.21 -5.95 36.27
C LEU A 96 -17.24 -7.06 36.49
N TYR A 97 -16.98 -8.28 36.00
CA TYR A 97 -17.84 -9.45 36.22
C TYR A 97 -17.99 -9.81 37.71
N VAL A 98 -16.99 -9.49 38.54
CA VAL A 98 -17.02 -9.73 39.99
C VAL A 98 -17.81 -8.64 40.73
N ILE A 99 -17.83 -7.41 40.21
CA ILE A 99 -18.26 -6.21 40.96
C ILE A 99 -19.59 -5.66 40.44
N ALA A 100 -19.94 -5.88 39.17
CA ALA A 100 -21.08 -5.24 38.52
C ALA A 100 -22.36 -6.11 38.51
N PRO A 101 -23.55 -5.49 38.63
CA PRO A 101 -24.84 -6.16 38.48
C PRO A 101 -25.05 -6.71 37.05
N THR A 102 -25.85 -7.77 36.93
CA THR A 102 -25.98 -8.63 35.74
C THR A 102 -26.27 -7.90 34.43
N GLY A 103 -27.08 -6.84 34.45
CA GLY A 103 -27.42 -6.06 33.23
C GLY A 103 -26.25 -5.28 32.61
N ILE A 104 -25.21 -4.96 33.37
CA ILE A 104 -24.03 -4.22 32.87
C ILE A 104 -23.00 -5.18 32.23
N ARG A 105 -23.07 -6.47 32.56
CA ARG A 105 -22.06 -7.48 32.17
C ARG A 105 -22.05 -7.79 30.68
N GLU A 106 -23.23 -7.85 30.05
CA GLU A 106 -23.33 -8.13 28.62
C GLU A 106 -22.76 -6.98 27.78
N ILE A 107 -23.07 -5.73 28.14
CA ILE A 107 -22.57 -4.53 27.47
C ILE A 107 -21.05 -4.38 27.69
N ALA A 108 -20.57 -4.67 28.91
CA ALA A 108 -19.16 -4.62 29.25
C ALA A 108 -18.31 -5.69 28.54
N SER A 109 -18.91 -6.76 28.01
CA SER A 109 -18.20 -7.80 27.27
C SER A 109 -17.83 -7.39 25.83
N LEU A 110 -18.61 -6.47 25.23
CA LEU A 110 -18.41 -5.99 23.86
C LEU A 110 -17.47 -4.78 23.77
N LEU A 111 -17.40 -3.98 24.85
CA LEU A 111 -16.54 -2.81 25.00
C LEU A 111 -15.06 -3.05 24.62
N PRO A 112 -14.42 -4.14 25.06
CA PRO A 112 -13.05 -4.53 24.67
C PRO A 112 -12.84 -4.64 23.17
N ALA A 113 -13.76 -5.30 22.47
CA ALA A 113 -13.66 -5.54 21.03
C ALA A 113 -13.84 -4.25 20.25
N VAL A 114 -14.81 -3.42 20.65
CA VAL A 114 -15.06 -2.09 20.05
C VAL A 114 -13.86 -1.16 20.29
N PHE A 115 -13.33 -1.14 21.51
CA PHE A 115 -12.16 -0.32 21.86
C PHE A 115 -10.92 -0.77 21.09
N GLY A 116 -10.65 -2.07 21.01
CA GLY A 116 -9.54 -2.62 20.23
C GLY A 116 -9.63 -2.28 18.74
N ALA A 117 -10.82 -2.41 18.15
CA ALA A 117 -11.05 -2.01 16.76
C ALA A 117 -10.84 -0.50 16.55
N ALA A 118 -11.33 0.34 17.47
CA ALA A 118 -11.15 1.78 17.42
C ALA A 118 -9.67 2.21 17.52
N VAL A 119 -8.89 1.57 18.40
CA VAL A 119 -7.45 1.83 18.56
C VAL A 119 -6.68 1.45 17.30
N VAL A 120 -6.99 0.31 16.69
CA VAL A 120 -6.35 -0.12 15.43
C VAL A 120 -6.75 0.79 14.26
N LEU A 121 -8.00 1.26 14.21
CA LEU A 121 -8.45 2.28 13.26
C LEU A 121 -7.71 3.62 13.44
N LEU A 122 -7.50 4.06 14.68
CA LEU A 122 -6.73 5.26 14.97
C LEU A 122 -5.27 5.12 14.52
N LEU A 123 -4.65 3.95 14.73
CA LEU A 123 -3.32 3.66 14.21
C LEU A 123 -3.31 3.70 12.68
N PHE A 124 -4.32 3.15 12.02
CA PHE A 124 -4.46 3.26 10.57
C PHE A 124 -4.50 4.73 10.10
N PHE A 125 -5.37 5.57 10.68
CA PHE A 125 -5.47 6.98 10.29
C PHE A 125 -4.18 7.77 10.57
N LYS A 126 -3.52 7.51 11.71
CA LYS A 126 -2.26 8.16 12.08
C LYS A 126 -1.12 7.81 11.12
N PHE A 127 -1.02 6.55 10.70
CA PHE A 127 0.08 6.09 9.85
C PHE A 127 -0.22 6.15 8.35
N ARG A 128 -1.48 6.33 7.93
CA ARG A 128 -1.90 6.47 6.52
C ARG A 128 -1.13 7.55 5.77
N LYS A 129 -0.80 8.67 6.43
CA LYS A 129 -0.06 9.79 5.81
C LYS A 129 1.45 9.58 5.76
N ARG A 130 2.02 8.66 6.56
CA ARG A 130 3.48 8.49 6.70
C ARG A 130 4.01 7.30 5.88
N SER A 131 3.25 6.21 5.77
CA SER A 131 3.60 5.06 4.94
C SER A 131 2.34 4.27 4.54
N LEU A 132 1.99 4.31 3.25
CA LEU A 132 0.82 3.62 2.69
C LEU A 132 0.89 2.10 2.85
N TYR A 133 2.08 1.50 2.74
CA TYR A 133 2.25 0.03 2.84
C TYR A 133 2.13 -0.47 4.29
N PHE A 134 2.63 0.31 5.25
CA PHE A 134 2.47 0.01 6.67
C PHE A 134 1.00 0.13 7.11
N ALA A 135 0.31 1.19 6.66
CA ALA A 135 -1.11 1.37 6.92
C ALA A 135 -1.97 0.24 6.29
N ARG A 136 -1.62 -0.21 5.08
CA ARG A 136 -2.26 -1.39 4.47
C ARG A 136 -2.05 -2.64 5.33
N GLY A 137 -0.84 -2.87 5.86
CA GLY A 137 -0.55 -3.97 6.78
C GLY A 137 -1.44 -3.96 8.03
N ILE A 138 -1.64 -2.79 8.65
CA ILE A 138 -2.54 -2.61 9.81
C ILE A 138 -4.00 -2.95 9.43
N LEU A 139 -4.44 -2.52 8.25
CA LEU A 139 -5.81 -2.76 7.77
C LEU A 139 -6.04 -4.26 7.49
N VAL A 140 -5.06 -4.94 6.88
CA VAL A 140 -5.09 -6.39 6.68
C VAL A 140 -5.15 -7.11 8.02
N ALA A 141 -4.36 -6.69 9.01
CA ALA A 141 -4.42 -7.27 10.36
C ALA A 141 -5.80 -7.12 10.99
N LEU A 142 -6.41 -5.93 10.93
CA LEU A 142 -7.76 -5.72 11.47
C LEU A 142 -8.77 -6.69 10.85
N ILE A 143 -8.75 -6.85 9.52
CA ILE A 143 -9.68 -7.73 8.79
C ILE A 143 -9.40 -9.20 9.14
N SER A 144 -8.14 -9.64 9.08
CA SER A 144 -7.79 -11.05 9.31
C SER A 144 -8.07 -11.48 10.75
N PHE A 145 -7.68 -10.67 11.74
CA PHE A 145 -7.95 -10.96 13.14
C PHE A 145 -9.43 -10.82 13.48
N GLY A 146 -10.15 -9.89 12.85
CA GLY A 146 -11.61 -9.80 12.97
C GLY A 146 -12.32 -11.05 12.45
N VAL A 147 -11.96 -11.53 11.25
CA VAL A 147 -12.50 -12.77 10.68
C VAL A 147 -12.15 -13.98 11.56
N LEU A 148 -10.89 -14.10 11.98
CA LEU A 148 -10.45 -15.17 12.89
C LEU A 148 -11.24 -15.16 14.20
N ALA A 149 -11.49 -13.99 14.79
CA ALA A 149 -12.27 -13.88 16.02
C ALA A 149 -13.72 -14.34 15.81
N VAL A 150 -14.37 -13.94 14.71
CA VAL A 150 -15.72 -14.42 14.37
C VAL A 150 -15.76 -15.93 14.19
N VAL A 151 -14.79 -16.49 13.45
CA VAL A 151 -14.68 -17.94 13.25
C VAL A 151 -14.46 -18.66 14.58
N ALA A 152 -13.59 -18.15 15.46
CA ALA A 152 -13.36 -18.72 16.77
C ALA A 152 -14.62 -18.69 17.66
N ILE A 153 -15.40 -17.61 17.61
CA ILE A 153 -16.68 -17.49 18.33
C ILE A 153 -17.68 -18.52 17.80
N LEU A 154 -17.85 -18.63 16.47
CA LEU A 154 -18.74 -19.62 15.86
C LEU A 154 -18.34 -21.05 16.20
N PHE A 155 -17.03 -21.33 16.19
CA PHE A 155 -16.49 -22.63 16.59
C PHE A 155 -16.76 -22.93 18.07
N LEU A 156 -16.54 -21.96 18.97
CA LEU A 156 -16.87 -22.10 20.38
C LEU A 156 -18.37 -22.32 20.60
N MET A 157 -19.24 -21.58 19.91
CA MET A 157 -20.69 -21.78 19.97
C MET A 157 -21.09 -23.18 19.50
N TYR A 158 -20.51 -23.67 18.40
CA TYR A 158 -20.76 -25.01 17.88
C TYR A 158 -20.29 -26.11 18.86
N VAL A 159 -19.10 -25.95 19.43
CA VAL A 159 -18.54 -26.90 20.40
C VAL A 159 -19.36 -26.89 21.70
N VAL A 160 -19.58 -25.72 22.30
CA VAL A 160 -20.35 -25.59 23.55
C VAL A 160 -21.80 -26.03 23.37
N GLY A 161 -22.45 -25.66 22.27
CA GLY A 161 -23.81 -26.08 21.95
C GLY A 161 -23.97 -27.57 21.66
N ARG A 162 -22.86 -28.30 21.45
CA ARG A 162 -22.83 -29.76 21.32
C ARG A 162 -22.61 -30.47 22.66
N PHE A 163 -22.10 -29.76 23.67
CA PHE A 163 -21.80 -30.28 25.01
C PHE A 163 -22.77 -29.79 26.10
N SER A 164 -23.77 -28.98 25.74
CA SER A 164 -24.88 -28.56 26.60
C SER A 164 -26.17 -29.23 26.17
#